data_AF-A0A6B0SBC0-F1
#
_entry.id   AF-A0A6B0SBC0-F1
#
_cell.length_a   1.000
_cell.length_b   1.000
_cell.length_c   1.000
_cell.angle_alpha   90.00
_cell.angle_beta   90.00
_cell.angle_gamma   90.00
#
_symmetry.space_group_name_H-M   'P 1'
#
loop_
_entity.id
_entity.type
_entity.pdbx_description
1 polymer ?
#
loop_
_entity_poly.entity_id
_entity_poly.type
_entity_poly.pdbx_seq_one_letter_code
_entity_poly.pdbx_strand_id
1 'polypeptide(L)'
;MPSDNIGGGDSFKTFFSETGAGKHVLRAIFVDMEPTVIDEILTGTYRQLFHPEQLITGKEDATNNYAQGHCTIGKEIIDLFLDQIRKLAD
;
A
#
# COMPACT_ATOMS: atom_id res chain seq x y z
N MET A 1 -1.53 -18.18 -4.82
CA MET A 1 -0.06 -18.13 -4.79
C MET A 1 0.42 -19.50 -5.23
N PRO A 2 1.27 -19.63 -6.26
CA PRO A 2 1.91 -20.90 -6.53
C PRO A 2 2.64 -21.29 -5.26
N SER A 3 2.24 -22.42 -4.71
CA SER A 3 2.80 -23.04 -3.52
C SER A 3 4.18 -23.58 -3.87
N ASP A 4 5.12 -22.67 -4.08
CA ASP A 4 6.53 -23.01 -4.21
C ASP A 4 7.13 -22.93 -2.80
N ASN A 5 7.64 -24.07 -2.34
CA ASN A 5 8.60 -24.16 -1.26
C ASN A 5 9.85 -23.34 -1.66
N ILE A 6 9.77 -22.02 -1.58
CA ILE A 6 10.91 -21.15 -1.81
C ILE A 6 11.72 -21.21 -0.52
N GLY A 7 12.81 -21.97 -0.55
CA GLY A 7 13.93 -21.85 0.38
C GLY A 7 14.61 -20.48 0.24
N GLY A 8 13.84 -19.40 0.44
CA GLY A 8 14.33 -18.04 0.55
C GLY A 8 14.59 -17.79 2.02
N GLY A 9 15.86 -17.71 2.41
CA GLY A 9 16.27 -17.36 3.77
C GLY A 9 15.79 -15.97 4.19
N ASP A 10 16.33 -15.46 5.30
CA ASP A 10 16.01 -14.16 5.90
C ASP A 10 15.89 -12.99 4.91
N SER A 11 16.52 -13.06 3.73
CA SER A 11 16.39 -12.08 2.66
C SER A 11 14.95 -11.82 2.20
N PHE A 12 14.06 -12.82 2.23
CA PHE A 12 12.65 -12.63 1.84
C PHE A 12 11.90 -11.71 2.80
N LYS A 13 12.26 -11.71 4.09
CA LYS A 13 11.64 -10.87 5.14
C LYS A 13 11.88 -9.37 4.94
N THR A 14 12.85 -9.02 4.09
CA THR A 14 13.14 -7.63 3.70
C THR A 14 11.93 -6.98 3.04
N PHE A 15 11.24 -7.70 2.16
CA PHE A 15 10.10 -7.17 1.39
C PHE A 15 8.74 -7.65 1.91
N PHE A 16 8.71 -8.79 2.61
CA PHE A 16 7.47 -9.39 3.12
C PHE A 16 7.49 -9.50 4.64
N SER A 17 6.33 -9.26 5.24
CA SER A 17 6.05 -9.60 6.63
C SER A 17 5.29 -10.92 6.67
N GLU A 18 5.57 -11.76 7.66
CA GLU A 18 4.86 -13.03 7.87
C GLU A 18 3.89 -12.85 9.04
N THR A 19 2.62 -13.13 8.79
CA THR A 19 1.60 -13.16 9.86
C THR A 19 1.67 -14.48 10.64
N GLY A 20 1.16 -14.51 11.87
CA GLY A 20 1.10 -15.75 12.66
C GLY A 20 0.32 -16.91 12.01
N ALA A 21 -0.45 -16.64 10.95
CA ALA A 21 -1.14 -17.65 10.14
C ALA A 21 -0.31 -18.15 8.93
N GLY A 22 0.97 -17.78 8.81
CA GLY A 22 1.85 -18.15 7.70
C GLY A 22 1.58 -17.41 6.39
N LYS A 23 0.72 -16.38 6.42
CA LYS A 23 0.47 -15.51 5.25
C LYS A 23 1.57 -14.47 5.15
N HIS A 24 2.16 -14.35 3.96
CA HIS A 24 3.10 -13.31 3.61
C HIS A 24 2.36 -12.07 3.09
N VAL A 25 2.62 -10.92 3.70
CA VAL A 25 2.05 -9.61 3.34
C VAL A 25 3.17 -8.70 2.88
N LEU A 26 3.00 -8.04 1.73
CA LEU A 26 4.01 -7.15 1.18
C LEU A 26 4.18 -5.91 2.09
N ARG A 27 5.43 -5.50 2.33
CA ARG A 27 5.76 -4.21 2.97
C ARG A 27 5.74 -3.12 1.90
N ALA A 28 4.55 -2.66 1.54
CA ALA A 28 4.35 -1.57 0.60
C ALA A 28 3.16 -0.71 1.02
N ILE A 29 3.14 0.54 0.57
CA ILE A 29 2.01 1.46 0.70
C ILE A 29 1.70 1.98 -0.70
N PHE A 30 0.43 1.93 -1.08
CA PHE A 30 -0.08 2.51 -2.31
C PHE A 30 -0.92 3.72 -1.94
N VAL A 31 -0.68 4.83 -2.63
CA VAL A 31 -1.37 6.08 -2.39
C VAL A 31 -1.81 6.64 -3.72
N ASP A 32 -3.08 6.99 -3.80
CA ASP A 32 -3.64 7.76 -4.89
C ASP A 32 -4.62 8.81 -4.34
N MET A 33 -4.77 9.94 -5.03
CA MET A 33 -5.71 10.99 -4.63
C MET A 33 -7.16 10.67 -5.07
N GLU A 34 -7.31 9.65 -5.91
CA GLU A 34 -8.61 9.15 -6.39
C GLU A 34 -8.67 7.61 -6.28
N PRO A 35 -9.85 6.99 -6.17
CA PRO A 35 -9.98 5.58 -5.83
C PRO A 35 -9.75 4.58 -6.97
N THR A 36 -9.84 4.99 -8.24
CA THR A 36 -9.94 4.10 -9.41
C THR A 36 -8.77 3.12 -9.49
N VAL A 37 -7.52 3.62 -9.42
CA VAL A 37 -6.33 2.74 -9.50
C VAL A 37 -6.25 1.79 -8.31
N ILE A 38 -6.64 2.23 -7.12
CA ILE A 38 -6.59 1.42 -5.90
C ILE A 38 -7.70 0.35 -5.91
N ASP A 39 -8.88 0.67 -6.44
CA ASP A 39 -10.00 -0.27 -6.60
C ASP A 39 -9.64 -1.40 -7.60
N GLU A 40 -8.85 -1.10 -8.63
CA GLU A 40 -8.31 -2.13 -9.52
C GLU A 40 -7.36 -3.09 -8.77
N ILE A 41 -6.55 -2.58 -7.84
CA ILE A 41 -5.67 -3.43 -7.00
C ILE A 41 -6.50 -4.31 -6.07
N LEU A 42 -7.58 -3.77 -5.48
CA LEU A 42 -8.50 -4.48 -4.59
C LEU A 42 -9.35 -5.55 -5.30
N THR A 43 -9.58 -5.39 -6.60
CA THR A 43 -10.32 -6.37 -7.41
C THR A 43 -9.40 -7.31 -8.20
N GLY A 44 -8.11 -6.99 -8.31
CA GLY A 44 -7.12 -7.73 -9.07
C GLY A 44 -6.70 -9.07 -8.48
N THR A 45 -5.89 -9.80 -9.24
CA THR A 45 -5.35 -11.13 -8.90
C THR A 45 -4.62 -11.17 -7.56
N TYR A 46 -3.95 -10.06 -7.20
CA TYR A 46 -3.13 -9.93 -5.99
C TYR A 46 -3.83 -9.21 -4.83
N ARG A 47 -5.14 -9.00 -4.88
CA ARG A 47 -5.91 -8.29 -3.84
C ARG A 47 -5.68 -8.77 -2.40
N GLN A 48 -5.32 -10.05 -2.23
CA GLN A 48 -5.05 -10.64 -0.91
C GLN A 48 -3.60 -10.45 -0.44
N LEU A 49 -2.71 -9.92 -1.27
CA LEU A 49 -1.28 -9.75 -0.95
C LEU A 49 -1.01 -8.57 -0.01
N PHE A 50 -1.92 -7.61 0.03
CA PHE A 50 -1.78 -6.36 0.78
C PHE A 50 -2.74 -6.34 1.96
N HIS A 51 -2.40 -5.54 2.98
CA HIS A 51 -3.36 -5.17 4.00
C HIS A 51 -4.20 -3.99 3.49
N PRO A 52 -5.53 -3.96 3.66
CA PRO A 52 -6.35 -2.83 3.18
C PRO A 52 -5.89 -1.47 3.69
N GLU A 53 -5.33 -1.39 4.90
CA GLU A 53 -4.78 -0.15 5.46
C GLU A 53 -3.53 0.39 4.72
N GLN A 54 -2.86 -0.45 3.92
CA GLN A 54 -1.75 -0.05 3.06
C GLN A 54 -2.20 0.61 1.76
N LEU A 55 -3.50 0.62 1.47
CA LEU A 55 -4.10 1.17 0.27
C LEU A 55 -4.85 2.44 0.66
N ILE A 56 -4.26 3.59 0.37
CA ILE A 56 -4.78 4.90 0.79
C ILE A 56 -5.33 5.62 -0.44
N THR A 57 -6.58 6.06 -0.35
CA THR A 57 -7.23 6.80 -1.43
C THR A 57 -7.77 8.15 -0.95
N GLY A 58 -7.70 9.15 -1.80
CA GLY A 58 -8.43 10.40 -1.65
C GLY A 58 -9.82 10.36 -2.29
N LYS A 59 -10.48 11.52 -2.32
CA LYS A 59 -11.77 11.72 -2.99
C LYS A 59 -11.67 12.57 -4.25
N GLU A 60 -10.57 13.29 -4.44
CA GLU A 60 -10.41 14.32 -5.46
C GLU A 60 -9.02 14.20 -6.06
N ASP A 61 -8.94 14.22 -7.39
CA ASP A 61 -7.67 14.21 -8.11
C ASP A 61 -7.01 15.60 -8.11
N ALA A 62 -5.68 15.63 -8.22
CA ALA A 62 -4.89 16.84 -8.41
C ALA A 62 -5.06 17.46 -9.81
N THR A 63 -5.77 16.84 -10.74
CA THR A 63 -6.03 17.33 -12.10
C THR A 63 -4.75 17.63 -12.89
N ASN A 64 -3.73 16.77 -12.75
CA ASN A 64 -2.39 16.98 -13.30
C ASN A 64 -1.70 18.29 -12.84
N ASN A 65 -2.12 18.87 -11.72
CA ASN A 65 -1.56 20.11 -11.16
C ASN A 65 -0.72 19.83 -9.91
N TYR A 66 0.58 20.10 -10.00
CA TYR A 66 1.51 19.93 -8.88
C TYR A 66 1.12 20.75 -7.63
N ALA A 67 0.69 22.00 -7.81
CA ALA A 67 0.35 22.86 -6.67
C ALA A 67 -0.90 22.34 -5.95
N GLN A 68 -1.87 21.80 -6.68
CA GLN A 68 -3.05 21.18 -6.10
C GLN A 68 -2.68 19.88 -5.37
N GLY A 69 -1.83 19.06 -5.98
CA GLY A 69 -1.32 17.86 -5.34
C GLY A 69 -0.51 18.14 -4.07
N HIS A 70 0.32 19.18 -4.04
CA HIS A 70 1.20 19.45 -2.90
C HIS A 70 0.57 20.34 -1.82
N CYS A 71 -0.12 21.41 -2.21
CA CYS A 71 -0.50 22.49 -1.30
C CYS A 71 -1.94 22.43 -0.81
N THR A 72 -2.83 21.74 -1.54
CA THR A 72 -4.25 21.63 -1.19
C THR A 72 -4.62 20.20 -0.87
N ILE A 73 -4.83 19.36 -1.89
CA ILE A 73 -5.39 18.01 -1.72
C ILE A 73 -4.40 17.10 -0.97
N GLY A 74 -3.13 17.11 -1.34
CA GLY A 74 -2.15 16.25 -0.67
C GLY A 74 -1.93 16.59 0.79
N LYS A 75 -2.22 17.82 1.24
CA LYS A 75 -2.14 18.17 2.68
C LYS A 75 -3.21 17.46 3.50
N GLU A 76 -4.33 17.08 2.91
CA GLU A 76 -5.39 16.37 3.63
C GLU A 76 -5.03 14.89 3.86
N ILE A 77 -4.20 14.31 2.99
CA ILE A 77 -3.86 12.88 2.99
C ILE A 77 -2.48 12.60 3.61
N ILE A 78 -1.58 13.59 3.65
CA ILE A 78 -0.19 13.40 4.07
C ILE A 78 -0.05 12.82 5.48
N ASP A 79 -0.88 13.26 6.43
CA ASP A 79 -0.80 12.78 7.82
C ASP A 79 -1.19 11.30 7.93
N LEU A 80 -2.22 10.87 7.18
CA LEU A 80 -2.64 9.47 7.11
C LEU A 80 -1.54 8.62 6.48
N PHE A 81 -0.91 9.10 5.41
CA PHE A 81 0.20 8.40 4.75
C PHE A 81 1.41 8.24 5.68
N LEU A 82 1.80 9.30 6.39
CA LEU A 82 2.93 9.26 7.33
C LEU A 82 2.66 8.32 8.51
N ASP A 83 1.42 8.23 8.99
CA ASP A 83 1.05 7.27 10.04
C ASP A 83 1.18 5.81 9.54
N GLN A 84 0.78 5.54 8.30
CA GLN A 84 0.94 4.20 7.71
C GLN A 84 2.41 3.84 7.46
N ILE A 85 3.25 4.80 7.05
CA ILE A 85 4.70 4.57 6.95
C ILE A 85 5.27 4.19 8.32
N ARG A 86 4.90 4.92 9.37
CA ARG A 86 5.35 4.63 10.73
C ARG A 86 5.00 3.20 11.15
N LYS A 87 3.73 2.79 10.94
CA LYS A 87 3.26 1.44 11.26
C LYS A 87 3.98 0.32 10.51
N LEU A 88 4.48 0.57 9.30
CA LEU A 88 5.27 -0.43 8.55
C LEU A 88 6.75 -0.45 8.92
N ALA A 89 7.26 0.65 9.47
CA ALA A 89 8.64 0.76 9.93
C ALA A 89 8.83 0.14 11.32
N ASP A 90 7.81 0.23 12.18
CA ASP A 90 7.74 -0.43 13.50
C ASP A 90 7.54 -1.96 13.38
#